data_AF-A0A838JP65-F1
#
_entry.id   AF-A0A838JP65-F1
#
_cell.length_a   1.000
_cell.length_b   1.000
_cell.length_c   1.000
_cell.angle_alpha   90.00
_cell.angle_beta   90.00
_cell.angle_gamma   90.00
#
_symmetry.space_group_name_H-M   'P 1'
#
loop_
_entity.id
_entity.type
_entity.pdbx_description
1 polymer ?
#
loop_
_entity_poly.entity_id
_entity_poly.type
_entity_poly.pdbx_seq_one_letter_code
_entity_poly.pdbx_strand_id
1 'polypeptide(L)'
;MGESAAKRLNEMDDLRDMGHFPPPVHAGATANILLTIVLTYLVRSRHDGPLVLPLWAGGVISANVLPVVVLRSRTDETTHYPRIREMGFFGDQHKFSSWVYAVASANMLVWIVLSWSLFSRRRDGGTLAGMLALAFVCTFFPVWIRPFRGT
;
A
#
# COMPACT_ATOMS: atom_id res chain seq x y z
N MET A 1 -4.73 18.25 -28.88
CA MET A 1 -4.22 17.41 -27.77
C MET A 1 -4.94 17.87 -26.52
N GLY A 2 -6.07 17.23 -26.19
CA GLY A 2 -6.87 17.66 -25.06
C GLY A 2 -6.17 17.29 -23.76
N GLU A 3 -5.98 18.27 -22.87
CA GLU A 3 -5.84 17.97 -21.44
C GLU A 3 -7.03 17.11 -21.05
N SER A 4 -6.82 15.80 -20.92
CA SER A 4 -7.73 14.97 -20.13
C SER A 4 -7.76 15.62 -18.76
N ALA A 5 -8.90 16.23 -18.41
CA ALA A 5 -9.08 16.88 -17.13
C ALA A 5 -8.53 15.95 -16.05
N ALA A 6 -7.51 16.41 -15.31
CA ALA A 6 -6.78 15.54 -14.39
C ALA A 6 -7.77 14.84 -13.45
N LYS A 7 -7.82 13.49 -13.54
CA LYS A 7 -8.76 12.66 -12.79
C LYS A 7 -8.74 12.99 -11.30
N ARG A 8 -9.92 12.94 -10.68
CA ARG A 8 -10.11 13.02 -9.23
C ARG A 8 -10.00 11.63 -8.59
N LEU A 9 -9.85 11.59 -7.28
CA LEU A 9 -9.65 10.34 -6.52
C LEU A 9 -10.78 9.32 -6.66
N ASN A 10 -12.03 9.78 -6.78
CA ASN A 10 -13.19 8.93 -6.97
C ASN A 10 -13.35 8.41 -8.41
N GLU A 11 -12.65 9.02 -9.37
CA GLU A 11 -12.71 8.70 -10.81
C GLU A 11 -11.63 7.71 -11.25
N MET A 12 -10.80 7.23 -10.30
CA MET A 12 -9.78 6.23 -10.60
C MET A 12 -10.44 4.93 -11.08
N ASP A 13 -10.00 4.45 -12.24
CA ASP A 13 -10.50 3.23 -12.89
C ASP A 13 -9.36 2.36 -13.46
N ASP A 14 -8.11 2.85 -13.45
CA ASP A 14 -6.94 2.15 -13.98
C ASP A 14 -5.78 2.13 -12.96
N LEU A 15 -5.02 1.03 -12.90
CA LEU A 15 -3.78 0.93 -12.12
C LEU A 15 -2.76 2.01 -12.49
N ARG A 16 -2.75 2.44 -13.74
CA ARG A 16 -1.87 3.52 -14.22
C ARG A 16 -2.12 4.84 -13.50
N ASP A 17 -3.35 5.07 -13.02
CA ASP A 17 -3.71 6.28 -12.27
C ASP A 17 -2.90 6.40 -10.97
N MET A 18 -2.54 5.28 -10.33
CA MET A 18 -1.70 5.25 -9.12
C MET A 18 -0.27 5.75 -9.38
N GLY A 19 0.20 5.70 -10.63
CA GLY A 19 1.50 6.26 -11.01
C GLY A 19 1.57 7.78 -10.94
N HIS A 20 0.42 8.45 -10.84
CA HIS A 20 0.34 9.90 -10.72
C HIS A 20 0.33 10.41 -9.28
N PHE A 21 0.25 9.51 -8.28
CA PHE A 21 0.27 9.90 -6.87
C PHE A 21 1.50 10.75 -6.53
N PRO A 22 1.37 11.72 -5.61
CA PRO A 22 2.51 12.55 -5.22
C PRO A 22 3.54 11.72 -4.45
N PRO A 23 4.84 12.08 -4.51
CA PRO A 23 5.91 11.29 -3.88
C PRO A 23 5.71 10.96 -2.39
N PRO A 24 5.16 11.85 -1.54
CA PRO A 24 4.89 11.51 -0.14
C PRO A 24 3.94 10.32 0.03
N VAL A 25 3.01 10.12 -0.91
CA VAL A 25 2.08 8.98 -0.86
C VAL A 25 2.79 7.68 -1.17
N HIS A 26 3.63 7.68 -2.21
CA HIS A 26 4.47 6.53 -2.51
C HIS A 26 5.39 6.20 -1.33
N ALA A 27 6.01 7.21 -0.73
CA ALA A 27 6.85 7.02 0.45
C ALA A 27 6.09 6.39 1.62
N GLY A 28 4.87 6.88 1.91
CA GLY A 28 4.02 6.30 2.96
C GLY A 28 3.57 4.87 2.65
N ALA A 29 3.20 4.57 1.40
CA ALA A 29 2.85 3.23 0.98
C ALA A 29 4.04 2.25 1.08
N THR A 30 5.22 2.67 0.64
CA THR A 30 6.48 1.92 0.80
C THR A 30 6.80 1.69 2.27
N ALA A 31 6.76 2.74 3.10
CA ALA A 31 7.01 2.63 4.54
C ALA A 31 6.06 1.63 5.21
N ASN A 32 4.79 1.62 4.82
CA ASN A 32 3.80 0.68 5.33
C ASN A 32 4.14 -0.79 4.97
N ILE A 33 4.59 -1.05 3.74
CA ILE A 33 5.07 -2.39 3.33
C ILE A 33 6.33 -2.79 4.10
N LEU A 34 7.31 -1.90 4.21
CA LEU A 34 8.56 -2.18 4.95
C LEU A 34 8.28 -2.49 6.42
N LEU A 35 7.42 -1.69 7.07
CA LEU A 35 6.99 -1.92 8.44
C LEU A 35 6.26 -3.27 8.57
N THR A 36 5.38 -3.59 7.63
CA THR A 36 4.67 -4.88 7.59
C THR A 36 5.64 -6.05 7.53
N ILE A 37 6.72 -5.96 6.74
CA ILE A 37 7.76 -7.00 6.66
C ILE A 37 8.51 -7.13 7.98
N VAL A 38 8.90 -6.02 8.61
CA VAL A 38 9.56 -6.02 9.94
C VAL A 38 8.65 -6.65 10.99
N LEU A 39 7.39 -6.26 11.04
CA LEU A 39 6.42 -6.83 11.98
C LEU A 39 6.20 -8.32 11.71
N THR A 40 6.12 -8.73 10.44
CA THR A 40 6.03 -10.15 10.06
C THR A 40 7.24 -10.95 10.55
N TYR A 41 8.44 -10.40 10.44
CA TYR A 41 9.67 -11.00 10.99
C TYR A 41 9.59 -11.20 12.52
N LEU A 42 9.09 -10.19 13.24
CA LEU A 42 8.93 -10.23 14.69
C LEU A 42 7.84 -11.20 15.15
N VAL A 43 6.68 -11.21 14.49
CA VAL A 43 5.56 -12.11 14.79
C VAL A 43 5.96 -13.56 14.54
N ARG A 44 6.59 -13.83 13.40
CA ARG A 44 7.07 -15.17 13.06
C ARG A 44 8.04 -15.72 14.09
N SER A 45 8.82 -14.89 14.77
CA SER A 45 9.76 -15.34 15.81
C SER A 45 9.09 -15.82 17.11
N ARG A 46 7.84 -15.41 17.38
CA ARG A 46 7.14 -15.65 18.65
C ARG A 46 6.01 -16.66 18.54
N HIS A 47 5.59 -16.98 17.33
CA HIS A 47 4.39 -17.78 17.10
C HIS A 47 4.62 -18.82 15.99
N ASP A 48 4.39 -20.08 16.35
CA ASP A 48 4.39 -21.23 15.46
C ASP A 48 3.00 -21.88 15.51
N GLY A 49 2.18 -21.63 14.49
CA GLY A 49 0.84 -22.20 14.41
C GLY A 49 0.19 -22.00 13.04
N PRO A 50 -0.68 -22.94 12.61
CA PRO A 50 -1.27 -22.93 11.27
C PRO A 50 -2.20 -21.73 11.02
N LEU A 51 -2.79 -21.18 12.08
CA LEU A 51 -3.69 -20.02 12.01
C LEU A 51 -2.97 -18.68 12.14
N VAL A 52 -1.68 -18.65 12.46
CA VAL A 52 -0.99 -17.39 12.74
C VAL A 52 -0.88 -16.54 11.46
N LEU A 53 -0.54 -17.14 10.31
CA LEU A 53 -0.49 -16.43 9.03
C LEU A 53 -1.84 -15.82 8.64
N PRO A 54 -2.96 -16.56 8.57
CA PRO A 54 -4.24 -15.96 8.18
C PRO A 54 -4.73 -14.91 9.17
N LEU A 55 -4.54 -15.11 10.48
CA LEU A 55 -4.90 -14.10 11.50
C LEU A 55 -4.03 -12.84 11.38
N TRP A 56 -2.73 -13.00 11.15
CA TRP A 56 -1.80 -11.89 10.95
C TRP A 56 -2.14 -11.11 9.68
N ALA A 57 -2.36 -11.80 8.56
CA ALA A 57 -2.74 -11.18 7.30
C ALA A 57 -4.07 -10.42 7.43
N GLY A 58 -5.09 -11.06 8.01
CA GLY A 58 -6.38 -10.42 8.26
C GLY A 58 -6.28 -9.21 9.18
N GLY A 59 -5.46 -9.31 10.24
CA GLY A 59 -5.21 -8.23 11.18
C GLY A 59 -4.52 -7.01 10.53
N VAL A 60 -3.45 -7.24 9.77
CA VAL A 60 -2.73 -6.16 9.06
C VAL A 60 -3.63 -5.49 8.01
N ILE A 61 -4.35 -6.27 7.20
CA ILE A 61 -5.26 -5.72 6.20
C ILE A 61 -6.38 -4.92 6.87
N SER A 62 -6.99 -5.46 7.93
CA SER A 62 -8.04 -4.77 8.68
C SER A 62 -7.53 -3.47 9.30
N ALA A 63 -6.32 -3.45 9.87
CA ALA A 63 -5.71 -2.25 10.44
C ALA A 63 -5.48 -1.14 9.40
N ASN A 64 -5.25 -1.52 8.14
CA ASN A 64 -5.09 -0.57 7.04
C ASN A 64 -6.43 -0.07 6.46
N VAL A 65 -7.44 -0.94 6.40
CA VAL A 65 -8.74 -0.62 5.79
C VAL A 65 -9.69 0.06 6.78
N LEU A 66 -9.62 -0.27 8.07
CA LEU A 66 -10.57 0.24 9.07
C LEU A 66 -10.57 1.77 9.19
N PRO A 67 -9.42 2.48 9.23
CA PRO A 67 -9.42 3.95 9.26
C PRO A 67 -10.14 4.56 8.05
N VAL A 68 -9.98 3.94 6.87
CA VAL A 68 -10.65 4.36 5.63
C VAL A 68 -12.15 4.19 5.74
N VAL A 69 -12.63 3.04 6.24
CA VAL A 69 -14.06 2.77 6.42
C VAL A 69 -14.69 3.77 7.39
N VAL A 70 -14.00 4.06 8.50
CA VAL A 70 -14.46 5.04 9.50
C VAL A 70 -14.50 6.47 8.94
N LEU A 71 -13.54 6.86 8.11
CA LEU A 71 -13.54 8.18 7.49
C LEU A 71 -14.61 8.29 6.39
N ARG A 72 -14.82 7.22 5.62
CA ARG A 72 -15.86 7.15 4.59
C ARG A 72 -17.27 7.20 5.15
N SER A 73 -17.53 6.65 6.34
CA SER A 73 -18.86 6.74 6.95
C SER A 73 -19.27 8.17 7.33
N ARG A 74 -18.31 9.10 7.32
CA ARG A 74 -18.52 10.54 7.56
C ARG A 74 -18.53 11.36 6.26
N THR A 75 -18.39 10.71 5.11
CA THR A 75 -18.46 11.36 3.79
C THR A 75 -19.91 11.66 3.44
N ASP A 76 -20.16 12.83 2.89
CA ASP A 76 -21.47 13.34 2.51
C ASP A 76 -21.47 13.84 1.05
N GLU A 77 -22.62 14.36 0.59
CA GLU A 77 -22.77 14.91 -0.76
C GLU A 77 -21.91 16.16 -1.01
N THR A 78 -21.45 16.84 0.05
CA THR A 78 -20.62 18.05 -0.06
C THR A 78 -19.12 17.76 -0.12
N THR A 79 -18.73 16.49 -0.03
CA THR A 79 -17.33 16.10 0.08
C THR A 79 -16.53 16.43 -1.18
N HIS A 80 -15.47 17.23 -1.01
CA HIS A 80 -14.54 17.56 -2.08
C HIS A 80 -13.54 16.42 -2.35
N TYR A 81 -13.48 15.98 -3.60
CA TYR A 81 -12.51 15.02 -4.12
C TYR A 81 -11.37 15.74 -4.85
N PRO A 82 -10.14 15.78 -4.30
CA PRO A 82 -9.02 16.43 -4.97
C PRO A 82 -8.59 15.67 -6.24
N ARG A 83 -7.80 16.34 -7.07
CA ARG A 83 -7.11 15.68 -8.19
C ARG A 83 -6.06 14.70 -7.66
N ILE A 84 -5.80 13.63 -8.40
CA ILE A 84 -4.85 12.59 -8.01
C ILE A 84 -3.46 13.15 -7.66
N ARG A 85 -2.98 14.16 -8.39
CA ARG A 85 -1.66 14.77 -8.17
C ARG A 85 -1.59 15.67 -6.92
N GLU A 86 -2.73 16.11 -6.41
CA GLU A 86 -2.86 17.10 -5.33
C GLU A 86 -3.23 16.44 -3.98
N MET A 87 -3.44 15.13 -3.96
CA MET A 87 -3.92 14.43 -2.78
C MET A 87 -2.93 14.45 -1.61
N GLY A 88 -3.45 14.66 -0.41
CA GLY A 88 -2.72 14.48 0.84
C GLY A 88 -2.70 13.02 1.27
N PHE A 89 -1.54 12.52 1.71
CA PHE A 89 -1.40 11.13 2.17
C PHE A 89 -2.35 10.77 3.32
N PHE A 90 -2.46 11.60 4.36
CA PHE A 90 -3.31 11.29 5.51
C PHE A 90 -4.76 11.77 5.33
N GLY A 91 -4.97 12.88 4.62
CA GLY A 91 -6.27 13.54 4.52
C GLY A 91 -7.21 12.94 3.48
N ASP A 92 -6.68 12.38 2.39
CA ASP A 92 -7.49 12.02 1.22
C ASP A 92 -7.50 10.53 0.89
N GLN A 93 -6.76 9.72 1.66
CA GLN A 93 -6.69 8.27 1.44
C GLN A 93 -8.03 7.57 1.42
N HIS A 94 -9.02 8.07 2.17
CA HIS A 94 -10.36 7.50 2.27
C HIS A 94 -11.25 7.82 1.05
N LYS A 95 -10.79 8.71 0.17
CA LYS A 95 -11.55 9.21 -0.99
C LYS A 95 -11.23 8.46 -2.29
N PHE A 96 -10.30 7.51 -2.30
CA PHE A 96 -10.04 6.66 -3.47
C PHE A 96 -11.26 5.83 -3.83
N SER A 97 -11.35 5.36 -5.08
CA SER A 97 -12.32 4.34 -5.45
C SER A 97 -12.09 3.02 -4.69
N SER A 98 -13.16 2.26 -4.42
CA SER A 98 -13.10 1.07 -3.56
C SER A 98 -12.16 -0.03 -4.08
N TRP A 99 -11.99 -0.17 -5.40
CA TRP A 99 -11.08 -1.15 -5.98
C TRP A 99 -9.60 -0.85 -5.66
N VAL A 100 -9.24 0.42 -5.42
CA VAL A 100 -7.88 0.82 -5.05
C VAL A 100 -7.46 0.16 -3.73
N TYR A 101 -8.38 0.08 -2.75
CA TYR A 101 -8.09 -0.61 -1.48
C TYR A 101 -8.05 -2.12 -1.64
N ALA A 102 -8.81 -2.69 -2.59
CA ALA A 102 -8.70 -4.12 -2.90
C ALA A 102 -7.31 -4.44 -3.46
N VAL A 103 -6.81 -3.63 -4.40
CA VAL A 103 -5.45 -3.75 -4.95
C VAL A 103 -4.39 -3.53 -3.87
N ALA A 104 -4.53 -2.49 -3.04
CA ALA A 104 -3.59 -2.23 -1.94
C ALA A 104 -3.55 -3.39 -0.93
N SER A 105 -4.71 -3.97 -0.61
CA SER A 105 -4.83 -5.13 0.29
C SER A 105 -4.22 -6.38 -0.33
N ALA A 106 -4.46 -6.63 -1.62
CA ALA A 106 -3.84 -7.74 -2.35
C ALA A 106 -2.31 -7.60 -2.40
N ASN A 107 -1.80 -6.38 -2.67
CA ASN A 107 -0.36 -6.11 -2.64
C ASN A 107 0.22 -6.36 -1.23
N MET A 108 -0.44 -5.90 -0.16
CA MET A 108 -0.01 -6.22 1.21
C MET A 108 0.00 -7.73 1.47
N LEU A 109 -1.04 -8.46 1.06
CA LEU A 109 -1.12 -9.90 1.24
C LEU A 109 0.06 -10.62 0.56
N VAL A 110 0.45 -10.21 -0.65
CA VAL A 110 1.62 -10.75 -1.35
C VAL A 110 2.88 -10.58 -0.51
N TRP A 111 3.13 -9.38 0.03
CA TRP A 111 4.30 -9.12 0.86
C TRP A 111 4.29 -9.89 2.18
N ILE A 112 3.12 -10.03 2.82
CA ILE A 112 2.96 -10.82 4.04
C ILE A 112 3.26 -12.30 3.76
N VAL A 113 2.64 -12.90 2.74
CA VAL A 113 2.83 -14.32 2.41
C VAL A 113 4.27 -14.61 1.97
N LEU A 114 4.85 -13.75 1.15
CA LEU A 114 6.22 -13.89 0.68
C LEU A 114 7.23 -13.81 1.84
N SER A 115 7.12 -12.78 2.67
CA SER A 115 8.00 -12.60 3.84
C SER A 115 7.82 -13.71 4.86
N TRP A 116 6.58 -14.12 5.13
CA TRP A 116 6.27 -15.26 6.01
C TRP A 116 6.92 -16.55 5.51
N SER A 117 6.78 -16.85 4.22
CA SER A 117 7.35 -18.04 3.59
C SER A 117 8.88 -18.05 3.67
N LEU A 118 9.50 -16.89 3.46
CA LEU A 118 10.94 -16.74 3.50
C LEU A 118 11.48 -16.87 4.93
N PHE A 119 10.88 -16.18 5.89
CA PHE A 119 11.26 -16.25 7.30
C PHE A 119 10.94 -17.60 7.95
N SER A 120 10.00 -18.37 7.41
CA SER A 120 9.76 -19.75 7.83
C SER A 120 10.88 -20.70 7.41
N ARG A 121 11.67 -20.35 6.38
CA ARG A 121 12.83 -21.14 5.93
C ARG A 121 14.13 -20.66 6.56
N ARG A 122 14.36 -19.35 6.55
CA ARG A 122 15.61 -18.75 7.01
C ARG A 122 15.36 -17.38 7.64
N ARG A 123 15.44 -17.34 8.96
CA ARG A 123 15.18 -16.12 9.76
C ARG A 123 16.48 -15.56 10.32
N ASP A 124 17.20 -14.82 9.50
CA ASP A 124 18.38 -14.04 9.91
C ASP A 124 18.32 -12.60 9.40
N GLY A 125 19.23 -11.76 9.90
CA GLY A 125 19.26 -10.33 9.55
C GLY A 125 19.56 -10.06 8.07
N GLY A 126 20.30 -10.94 7.40
CA GLY A 126 20.57 -10.83 5.97
C GLY A 126 19.32 -11.08 5.13
N THR A 127 18.54 -12.11 5.48
CA THR A 127 17.25 -12.37 4.84
C THR A 127 16.28 -11.22 5.04
N LEU A 128 16.21 -10.63 6.24
CA LEU A 128 15.39 -9.45 6.50
C LEU A 128 15.85 -8.25 5.66
N ALA A 129 17.15 -7.94 5.67
CA ALA A 129 17.70 -6.82 4.89
C ALA A 129 17.43 -6.99 3.38
N GLY A 130 17.63 -8.20 2.84
CA GLY A 130 17.33 -8.50 1.44
C GLY A 130 15.85 -8.35 1.11
N MET A 131 14.96 -8.79 2.00
CA MET A 131 13.52 -8.64 1.82
C MET A 131 13.08 -7.17 1.85
N LEU A 132 13.65 -6.37 2.76
CA LEU A 132 13.40 -4.93 2.83
C LEU A 132 13.93 -4.19 1.59
N ALA A 133 15.12 -4.54 1.11
CA ALA A 133 15.69 -3.96 -0.10
C ALA A 133 14.84 -4.28 -1.34
N LEU A 134 14.41 -5.53 -1.49
CA LEU A 134 13.52 -5.97 -2.56
C LEU A 134 12.19 -5.21 -2.52
N ALA A 135 11.57 -5.12 -1.33
CA ALA A 135 10.32 -4.39 -1.14
C ALA A 135 10.46 -2.89 -1.45
N PHE A 136 11.54 -2.27 -0.99
CA PHE A 136 11.83 -0.87 -1.29
C PHE A 136 11.95 -0.64 -2.80
N VAL A 137 12.75 -1.45 -3.49
CA VAL A 137 12.92 -1.40 -4.95
C VAL A 137 11.59 -1.55 -5.68
N CYS A 138 10.83 -2.60 -5.38
CA CYS A 138 9.58 -2.89 -6.09
C CYS A 138 8.49 -1.84 -5.82
N THR A 139 8.37 -1.36 -4.58
CA THR A 139 7.29 -0.40 -4.21
C THR A 139 7.61 1.03 -4.62
N PHE A 140 8.89 1.40 -4.66
CA PHE A 140 9.34 2.74 -5.06
C PHE A 140 9.65 2.85 -6.56
N PHE A 141 9.70 1.73 -7.28
CA PHE A 141 9.90 1.68 -8.73
C PHE A 141 9.04 2.68 -9.54
N PRO A 142 7.72 2.86 -9.26
CA PRO A 142 6.90 3.83 -9.99
C PRO A 142 7.41 5.27 -9.91
N VAL A 143 8.07 5.64 -8.80
CA VAL A 143 8.66 6.98 -8.63
C VAL A 143 9.93 7.11 -9.47
N TRP A 144 10.77 6.08 -9.51
CA TRP A 144 12.03 6.09 -10.27
C TRP A 144 11.83 6.14 -11.78
N ILE A 145 10.77 5.51 -12.29
CA ILE A 145 10.46 5.52 -13.72
C ILE A 145 9.71 6.78 -14.15
N ARG A 146 9.21 7.60 -13.21
CA ARG A 146 8.43 8.80 -13.50
C ARG A 146 9.16 9.81 -14.38
N PRO A 147 10.46 10.11 -14.20
CA PRO A 147 11.22 10.98 -15.11
C PRO A 147 11.32 10.42 -16.53
N PHE A 148 11.31 9.09 -16.69
CA PHE A 148 11.43 8.41 -17.98
C PHE A 148 10.08 8.24 -18.70
N ARG A 149 8.96 8.43 -17.99
CA ARG A 149 7.61 8.31 -18.56
C ARG A 149 7.13 9.56 -19.31
N GLY A 150 7.91 10.63 -19.30
CA GLY A 150 7.61 11.87 -20.03
C GLY A 150 6.41 12.62 -19.46
N THR A 151 6.45 13.93 -19.63
CA THR A 151 5.33 14.88 -19.49
C THR A 151 4.07 14.40 -20.21
#